data_AF-A0A947FB13-F1
#
_entry.id   AF-A0A947FB13-F1
#
_cell.length_a   1.000
_cell.length_b   1.000
_cell.length_c   1.000
_cell.angle_alpha   90.00
_cell.angle_beta   90.00
_cell.angle_gamma   90.00
#
_symmetry.space_group_name_H-M   'P 1'
#
loop_
_entity.id
_entity.type
_entity.pdbx_description
1 polymer ?
#
loop_
_entity_poly.entity_id
_entity_poly.type
_entity_poly.pdbx_seq_one_letter_code
_entity_poly.pdbx_strand_id
1 'polypeptide(L)' 'MSFPRKETREIHIGAVPVGGDAPVVVQSMCNTDTRDISVTLEQINQLAEVGCELVRLAVLDEKAVEALKIIKKETPT' A
#
# COMPACT_ATOMS: atom_id res chain seq x y z
N MET A 1 27.59 9.09 8.07
CA MET A 1 26.84 10.20 8.71
C MET A 1 25.53 9.65 9.22
N SER A 2 25.14 9.96 10.45
CA SER A 2 23.83 9.60 11.01
C SER A 2 22.89 10.77 10.80
N PHE A 3 21.73 10.53 10.20
CA PHE A 3 20.67 11.52 10.07
C PHE A 3 19.61 11.18 11.13
N PRO A 4 19.56 11.93 12.26
CA PRO A 4 18.60 11.64 13.31
C PRO A 4 17.17 11.80 12.76
N ARG A 5 16.33 10.81 13.04
CA ARG A 5 14.92 10.85 12.64
C ARG A 5 14.19 11.92 13.45
N LYS A 6 13.26 12.63 12.81
CA LYS A 6 12.35 13.56 13.51
C LYS A 6 11.42 12.78 14.43
N GLU A 7 11.27 13.24 15.68
CA GLU A 7 10.25 12.72 16.59
C GLU A 7 8.84 12.98 16.02
N THR A 8 8.07 11.91 15.89
CA THR A 8 6.73 11.93 15.31
C THR A 8 5.83 10.99 16.10
N ARG A 9 4.52 11.25 16.08
CA ARG A 9 3.52 10.32 16.62
C ARG A 9 3.50 9.06 15.77
N GLU A 10 3.51 7.89 16.40
CA GLU A 10 3.25 6.63 15.72
C GLU A 10 1.75 6.51 15.35
N ILE A 11 1.47 6.05 14.13
CA ILE A 11 0.13 5.70 13.66
C ILE A 11 0.17 4.30 13.04
N HIS A 12 -0.99 3.66 12.92
CA HIS A 12 -1.12 2.36 12.26
C HIS A 12 -1.89 2.49 10.95
N ILE A 13 -1.35 1.89 9.87
CA ILE A 13 -2.04 1.68 8.61
C ILE A 13 -2.28 0.18 8.47
N GLY A 14 -3.49 -0.27 8.83
CA GLY A 14 -3.72 -1.70 9.07
C GLY A 14 -2.85 -2.18 10.22
N ALA A 15 -2.04 -3.23 9.99
CA ALA A 15 -1.08 -3.74 10.97
C ALA A 15 0.30 -3.06 10.92
N VAL A 16 0.54 -2.14 9.98
CA VAL A 16 1.86 -1.52 9.75
C VAL A 16 2.01 -0.25 10.60
N PRO A 17 2.97 -0.16 11.54
CA PRO A 17 3.27 1.05 12.29
C PRO A 17 4.09 2.03 11.46
N VAL A 18 3.74 3.33 11.51
CA VAL A 18 4.40 4.42 10.77
C VAL A 18 4.67 5.59 11.71
N GLY A 19 5.91 6.09 11.68
CA GLY A 19 6.36 7.18 12.56
C GLY A 19 6.92 6.67 13.89
N GLY A 20 7.21 7.58 14.82
CA GLY A 20 7.86 7.23 16.09
C GLY A 20 9.16 6.45 15.87
N ASP A 21 9.31 5.38 16.64
CA ASP A 21 10.47 4.48 16.60
C ASP A 21 10.33 3.32 15.59
N ALA A 22 9.19 3.20 14.89
CA ALA A 22 8.99 2.17 13.88
C ALA A 22 10.02 2.27 12.73
N PRO A 23 10.38 1.19 12.04
CA PRO A 23 11.25 1.26 10.85
C PRO A 23 10.72 2.18 9.74
N VAL A 24 11.56 2.59 8.79
CA VAL A 24 11.07 3.35 7.62
C VAL A 24 10.30 2.38 6.74
N VAL A 25 9.00 2.59 6.60
CA VAL A 25 8.12 1.74 5.81
C VAL A 25 8.30 2.00 4.32
N VAL A 26 8.48 0.93 3.55
CA VAL A 26 8.59 0.95 2.08
C VAL A 26 7.20 0.90 1.47
N GLN A 27 6.81 1.98 0.79
CA GLN A 27 5.55 2.06 0.05
C GLN A 27 5.77 2.15 -1.46
N SER A 28 4.80 1.71 -2.23
CA SER A 28 4.75 1.84 -3.69
C SER A 28 3.34 2.17 -4.18
N MET A 29 3.19 2.41 -5.48
CA MET A 29 1.90 2.71 -6.10
C MET A 29 1.74 1.86 -7.37
N CYS A 30 0.56 1.24 -7.51
CA CYS A 30 0.19 0.57 -8.74
C CYS A 30 0.05 1.58 -9.89
N ASN A 31 0.52 1.19 -11.08
CA ASN A 31 0.37 1.98 -12.31
C ASN A 31 -0.68 1.37 -13.27
N THR A 32 -1.36 0.31 -12.84
CA THR A 32 -2.49 -0.31 -13.51
C THR A 32 -3.76 0.52 -13.35
N ASP A 33 -4.74 0.28 -14.23
CA ASP A 33 -6.09 0.80 -14.00
C ASP A 33 -6.76 -0.01 -12.90
N THR A 34 -7.08 0.62 -11.76
CA THR A 34 -7.75 -0.02 -10.62
C THR A 34 -9.06 -0.73 -10.98
N ARG A 35 -9.70 -0.33 -12.09
CA ARG A 35 -10.91 -1.00 -12.61
C ARG A 35 -10.60 -2.41 -13.15
N ASP A 36 -9.36 -2.66 -13.54
CA ASP A 36 -8.85 -3.99 -13.87
C ASP A 36 -8.31 -4.68 -12.61
N ILE A 37 -9.19 -5.43 -11.95
CA ILE A 37 -8.92 -6.11 -10.69
C ILE A 37 -7.78 -7.11 -10.83
N SER A 38 -7.79 -7.93 -11.89
CA SER A 38 -6.83 -9.02 -12.07
C SER A 38 -5.42 -8.48 -12.25
N VAL A 39 -5.25 -7.51 -13.14
CA VAL A 39 -3.94 -6.90 -13.42
C VAL A 39 -3.43 -6.12 -12.20
N THR A 40 -4.33 -5.46 -11.48
CA THR A 40 -3.97 -4.72 -10.25
C THR A 40 -3.55 -5.66 -9.13
N LEU A 41 -4.25 -6.78 -8.92
CA LEU A 41 -3.87 -7.80 -7.93
C LEU A 41 -2.52 -8.44 -8.25
N GLU A 42 -2.26 -8.74 -9.52
CA GLU A 42 -0.97 -9.27 -9.96
C GLU A 42 0.17 -8.30 -9.60
N GLN A 43 0.01 -7.01 -9.88
CA GLN A 43 1.01 -6.01 -9.52
C GLN A 43 1.16 -5.84 -8.00
N ILE A 44 0.07 -5.88 -7.23
CA ILE A 44 0.12 -5.84 -5.76
C ILE A 44 0.98 -7.00 -5.23
N ASN A 45 0.76 -8.21 -5.74
CA ASN A 45 1.52 -9.39 -5.34
C ASN A 45 3.01 -9.27 -5.69
N GLN A 46 3.32 -8.80 -6.91
CA GLN A 46 4.72 -8.55 -7.31
C GLN A 46 5.41 -7.53 -6.40
N LEU A 47 4.70 -6.46 -6.00
CA LEU A 47 5.22 -5.46 -5.07
C LEU A 47 5.44 -6.07 -3.67
N ALA A 48 4.51 -6.88 -3.17
CA ALA A 48 4.63 -7.55 -1.88
C ALA A 48 5.80 -8.54 -1.86
N GLU A 49 5.99 -9.31 -2.94
CA GLU A 49 7.10 -10.27 -3.08
C GLU A 49 8.48 -9.61 -3.00
N VAL A 50 8.61 -8.36 -3.46
CA VAL A 50 9.87 -7.58 -3.37
C VAL A 50 9.98 -6.76 -2.07
N GLY A 51 9.07 -6.96 -1.11
CA GLY A 51 9.13 -6.35 0.22
C GLY A 51 8.42 -5.00 0.33
N CYS A 52 7.46 -4.69 -0.55
CA CYS A 52 6.60 -3.54 -0.36
C CYS A 52 5.63 -3.78 0.81
N GLU A 53 5.63 -2.87 1.78
CA GLU A 53 4.81 -2.96 2.99
C GLU A 53 3.45 -2.25 2.82
N LEU A 54 3.38 -1.23 1.97
CA LEU A 54 2.16 -0.47 1.68
C LEU A 54 2.01 -0.18 0.19
N VAL A 55 0.87 -0.58 -0.40
CA VAL A 55 0.55 -0.32 -1.81
C VAL A 55 -0.57 0.70 -1.94
N ARG A 56 -0.36 1.70 -2.80
CA ARG A 56 -1.35 2.72 -3.15
C ARG A 56 -1.97 2.46 -4.52
N LEU A 57 -3.28 2.71 -4.63
CA LEU A 57 -4.03 2.60 -5.88
C LEU A 57 -4.65 3.94 -6.26
N ALA A 58 -4.83 4.19 -7.56
CA ALA A 58 -5.57 5.35 -8.05
C ALA A 58 -7.09 5.09 -8.01
N VAL A 59 -7.88 6.08 -7.61
CA VAL A 59 -9.35 5.98 -7.62
C VAL A 59 -9.89 7.19 -8.36
N LEU A 60 -10.24 6.99 -9.63
CA LEU A 60 -10.62 8.09 -10.54
C LEU A 60 -12.14 8.23 -10.70
N ASP A 61 -12.89 7.16 -10.44
CA ASP A 61 -14.33 7.10 -10.62
C ASP A 61 -14.97 6.06 -9.69
N GLU A 62 -16.30 5.98 -9.72
CA GLU A 62 -17.08 5.02 -8.92
C GLU A 62 -16.79 3.57 -9.27
N LYS A 63 -16.41 3.27 -10.53
CA LYS A 63 -16.05 1.89 -10.93
C LYS A 63 -14.78 1.44 -10.23
N ALA A 64 -13.79 2.33 -10.10
CA ALA A 64 -12.58 2.05 -9.31
C ALA A 64 -12.92 1.82 -7.83
N VAL A 65 -13.88 2.56 -7.27
CA VAL A 65 -14.36 2.33 -5.88
C VAL A 65 -14.96 0.94 -5.71
N GLU A 66 -15.80 0.49 -6.64
CA GLU A 66 -16.39 -0.86 -6.58
C GLU A 66 -15.32 -1.96 -6.72
N ALA A 67 -14.31 -1.75 -7.56
CA ALA A 67 -13.17 -2.68 -7.69
C ALA A 67 -12.36 -2.80 -6.40
N LEU A 68 -12.19 -1.72 -5.62
CA LEU A 68 -11.46 -1.75 -4.35
C LEU A 68 -12.00 -2.77 -3.35
N LYS A 69 -13.33 -2.98 -3.30
CA LYS A 69 -13.94 -3.96 -2.39
C LYS A 69 -13.41 -5.37 -2.67
N ILE A 70 -13.28 -5.71 -3.94
CA ILE A 70 -12.78 -7.01 -4.40
C ILE A 70 -11.28 -7.08 -4.17
N ILE A 71 -10.52 -6.07 -4.64
CA ILE A 71 -9.06 -6.02 -4.48
C ILE A 71 -8.67 -6.16 -3.00
N LYS A 72 -9.34 -5.44 -2.10
CA LYS A 72 -9.02 -5.49 -0.67
C LYS A 72 -9.29 -6.86 -0.04
N LYS A 73 -10.31 -7.59 -0.53
CA LYS A 73 -10.63 -8.94 -0.05
C LYS A 73 -9.58 -9.96 -0.49
N GLU A 74 -9.07 -9.82 -1.70
CA GLU A 74 -8.12 -10.78 -2.29
C GLU A 74 -6.65 -10.45 -1.97
N THR A 75 -6.35 -9.26 -1.45
CA THR A 75 -4.98 -8.86 -1.06
C THR A 75 -4.62 -9.40 0.32
N PRO A 76 -3.45 -10.05 0.50
CA PRO A 76 -2.97 -10.48 1.81
C PRO A 76 -2.77 -9.29 2.76
N THR A 77 -3.17 -9.43 4.01
CA THR A 77 -3.12 -8.38 5.06
C THR A 77 -2.17 -8.71 6.18
#